data_AF-A0A2J9IKI8-F1
#
_entry.id   AF-A0A2J9IKI8-F1
#
_cell.length_a   1.000
_cell.length_b   1.000
_cell.length_c   1.000
_cell.angle_alpha   90.00
_cell.angle_beta   90.00
_cell.angle_gamma   90.00
#
_symmetry.space_group_name_H-M   'P 1'
#
loop_
_entity.id
_entity.type
_entity.pdbx_description
1 polymer ?
#
loop_
_entity_poly.entity_id
_entity_poly.type
_entity_poly.pdbx_seq_one_letter_code
_entity_poly.pdbx_strand_id
1 'polypeptide(L)'
;MTRLTPPAVDQTLDLALEQVEPWLHDALRAWVDAGAHTYDHDGVPVVSDFLERYQGEYEDFEDFCQQWIDCNDYHQGWPEEAQRYFDFDRFVRDQRNGWTVADAPEGVFVYSL
;
A
#
# COMPACT_ATOMS: atom_id res chain seq x y z
N MET A 1 14.70 -37.67 2.65
CA MET A 1 13.73 -36.62 2.29
C MET A 1 13.58 -35.72 3.52
N THR A 2 14.42 -34.69 3.60
CA THR A 2 14.39 -33.73 4.71
C THR A 2 13.14 -32.86 4.57
N ARG A 3 12.23 -32.92 5.54
CA ARG A 3 11.15 -31.92 5.63
C ARG A 3 11.83 -30.60 6.00
N LEU A 4 11.90 -29.66 5.07
CA LEU A 4 12.18 -28.26 5.37
C LEU A 4 11.06 -27.80 6.31
N THR A 5 11.39 -27.54 7.56
CA THR A 5 10.52 -26.78 8.45
C THR A 5 10.39 -25.40 7.82
N PRO A 6 9.17 -24.88 7.56
CA PRO A 6 9.03 -23.53 7.05
C PRO A 6 9.73 -22.56 8.03
N PRO A 7 10.53 -21.62 7.52
CA PRO A 7 11.18 -20.62 8.36
C PRO A 7 10.14 -19.87 9.21
N ALA A 8 10.53 -19.43 10.40
CA ALA A 8 9.68 -18.59 11.23
C ALA A 8 9.41 -17.27 10.48
N VAL A 9 8.21 -16.69 10.64
CA VAL A 9 7.77 -15.46 9.93
C VAL A 9 8.82 -14.33 10.01
N ASP A 10 9.47 -14.19 11.17
CA ASP A 10 10.52 -13.20 11.39
C ASP A 10 11.75 -13.42 10.48
N GLN A 11 12.14 -14.67 10.24
CA GLN A 11 13.31 -14.99 9.39
C GLN A 11 13.02 -14.72 7.91
N THR A 12 11.78 -14.90 7.47
CA THR A 12 11.38 -14.61 6.09
C THR A 12 11.24 -13.12 5.82
N LEU A 13 10.85 -12.35 6.83
CA LEU A 13 10.76 -10.89 6.72
C LEU A 13 12.15 -10.26 6.59
N ASP A 14 13.14 -10.72 7.36
CA ASP A 14 14.52 -10.23 7.26
C ASP A 14 15.09 -10.41 5.83
N LEU A 15 14.86 -11.57 5.21
CA LEU A 15 15.26 -11.83 3.82
C LEU A 15 14.55 -10.91 2.81
N ALA A 16 13.31 -10.52 3.08
CA ALA A 16 12.59 -9.58 2.22
C ALA A 16 13.11 -8.15 2.39
N LEU A 17 13.44 -7.74 3.62
CA LEU A 17 14.00 -6.42 3.91
C LEU A 17 15.36 -6.21 3.23
N GLU A 18 16.22 -7.22 3.17
CA GLU A 18 17.52 -7.13 2.48
C GLU A 18 17.41 -6.86 0.97
N GLN A 19 16.24 -7.02 0.36
CA GLN A 19 16.01 -6.84 -1.08
C GLN A 19 15.51 -5.44 -1.45
N VAL A 20 15.17 -4.61 -0.46
CA VAL A 20 14.68 -3.24 -0.67
C VAL A 20 15.61 -2.22 -0.03
N GLU A 21 15.46 -0.96 -0.42
CA GLU A 21 16.20 0.13 0.22
C GLU A 21 15.73 0.34 1.67
N PRO A 22 16.61 0.76 2.60
CA PRO A 22 16.27 0.91 4.03
C PRO A 22 15.07 1.80 4.33
N TRP A 23 14.81 2.81 3.50
CA TRP A 23 13.68 3.73 3.67
C TRP A 23 12.32 3.08 3.33
N LEU A 24 12.29 1.90 2.70
CA LEU A 24 11.08 1.12 2.42
C LEU A 24 10.78 0.10 3.52
N HIS A 25 11.66 -0.07 4.51
CA HIS A 25 11.54 -1.16 5.48
C HIS A 25 10.25 -1.11 6.28
N ASP A 26 9.85 0.08 6.75
CA ASP A 26 8.64 0.21 7.57
C ASP A 26 7.38 -0.01 6.74
N ALA A 27 7.37 0.44 5.48
CA ALA A 27 6.30 0.13 4.54
C ALA A 27 6.21 -1.37 4.23
N LEU A 28 7.34 -2.07 4.08
CA LEU A 28 7.31 -3.52 3.85
C LEU A 28 6.76 -4.28 5.06
N ARG A 29 7.17 -3.89 6.28
CA ARG A 29 6.64 -4.47 7.52
C ARG A 29 5.15 -4.26 7.65
N ALA A 30 4.68 -3.03 7.45
CA ALA A 30 3.28 -2.67 7.54
C ALA A 30 2.43 -3.43 6.51
N TRP A 31 2.94 -3.66 5.30
CA TRP A 31 2.29 -4.47 4.27
C TRP A 31 2.13 -5.93 4.67
N VAL A 32 3.19 -6.51 5.26
CA VAL A 32 3.20 -7.90 5.77
C VAL A 32 2.25 -8.05 6.96
N ASP A 33 2.27 -7.10 7.90
CA ASP A 33 1.39 -7.10 9.07
C ASP A 33 -0.09 -6.93 8.71
N ALA A 34 -0.38 -6.16 7.65
CA ALA A 34 -1.72 -6.03 7.08
C ALA A 34 -2.21 -7.32 6.37
N GLY A 35 -1.32 -8.31 6.16
CA GLY A 35 -1.65 -9.56 5.49
C GLY A 35 -1.94 -9.41 3.99
N ALA A 36 -1.45 -8.33 3.37
CA ALA A 36 -1.67 -8.02 1.97
C ALA A 36 -0.61 -8.65 1.04
N HIS A 37 0.34 -9.41 1.59
CA HIS A 37 1.44 -10.01 0.87
C HIS A 37 1.15 -11.41 0.33
N THR A 38 1.83 -11.74 -0.75
CA THR A 38 1.97 -13.09 -1.28
C THR A 38 3.33 -13.66 -0.86
N TYR A 39 3.43 -14.99 -0.81
CA TYR A 39 4.67 -15.69 -0.50
C TYR A 39 5.23 -16.35 -1.75
N ASP A 40 6.56 -16.31 -1.89
CA ASP A 40 7.26 -17.12 -2.88
C ASP A 40 7.32 -18.61 -2.47
N HIS A 41 8.09 -19.41 -3.21
CA HIS A 41 8.20 -20.84 -2.94
C HIS A 41 8.92 -21.17 -1.62
N ASP A 42 9.72 -20.24 -1.07
CA ASP A 42 10.47 -20.38 0.17
C ASP A 42 9.73 -19.79 1.38
N GLY A 43 8.55 -19.22 1.16
CA GLY A 43 7.75 -18.59 2.21
C GLY A 43 8.20 -17.16 2.51
N VAL A 44 8.97 -16.53 1.62
CA VAL A 44 9.40 -15.12 1.73
C VAL A 44 8.35 -14.22 1.09
N PRO A 45 7.95 -13.09 1.71
CA PRO A 45 7.10 -12.10 1.07
C PRO A 45 7.65 -11.69 -0.30
N VAL A 46 6.81 -11.70 -1.33
CA VAL A 46 7.22 -11.35 -2.69
C VAL A 46 7.48 -9.85 -2.79
N VAL A 47 8.76 -9.47 -2.80
CA VAL A 47 9.19 -8.06 -2.77
C VAL A 47 8.79 -7.30 -4.03
N SER A 48 8.76 -7.94 -5.20
CA SER A 48 8.27 -7.30 -6.43
C SER A 48 6.80 -6.90 -6.30
N ASP A 49 5.96 -7.74 -5.70
CA ASP A 49 4.54 -7.46 -5.51
C ASP A 49 4.34 -6.26 -4.57
N PHE A 50 5.18 -6.16 -3.52
CA PHE A 50 5.23 -4.98 -2.66
C PHE A 50 5.58 -3.71 -3.44
N LEU A 51 6.66 -3.72 -4.21
CA LEU A 51 7.14 -2.55 -4.95
C LEU A 51 6.12 -2.10 -6.03
N GLU A 52 5.42 -3.04 -6.65
CA GLU A 52 4.35 -2.74 -7.61
C GLU A 52 3.10 -2.16 -6.94
N ARG A 53 2.77 -2.63 -5.73
CA ARG A 53 1.56 -2.22 -5.02
C ARG A 53 1.73 -0.94 -4.20
N TYR A 54 2.92 -0.67 -3.69
CA TYR A 54 3.19 0.47 -2.84
C TYR A 54 2.96 1.80 -3.57
N GLN A 55 2.06 2.63 -3.05
CA GLN A 55 1.71 3.94 -3.63
C GLN A 55 2.44 5.10 -2.96
N GLY A 56 2.97 4.90 -1.74
CA GLY A 56 3.65 5.93 -0.98
C GLY A 56 3.17 6.05 0.47
N GLU A 57 3.71 7.06 1.13
CA GLU A 57 3.37 7.52 2.48
C GLU A 57 2.67 8.87 2.38
N TYR A 58 1.61 9.05 3.16
CA TYR A 58 0.71 10.21 3.13
C TYR A 58 0.32 10.61 4.55
N GLU A 59 -0.10 11.86 4.77
CA GLU A 59 -0.55 12.34 6.09
C GLU A 59 -1.73 11.50 6.61
N ASP A 60 -2.67 11.24 5.72
CA ASP A 60 -3.75 10.29 5.91
C ASP A 60 -4.23 9.76 4.54
N PHE A 61 -5.31 8.98 4.54
CA PHE A 61 -5.86 8.44 3.29
C PHE A 61 -6.68 9.46 2.48
N GLU A 62 -7.17 10.52 3.11
CA GLU A 62 -7.85 11.61 2.40
C GLU A 62 -6.82 12.37 1.55
N ASP A 63 -5.63 12.65 2.11
CA ASP A 63 -4.50 13.23 1.39
C ASP A 63 -4.10 12.39 0.16
N PHE A 64 -3.97 11.06 0.33
CA PHE A 64 -3.77 10.14 -0.80
C PHE A 64 -4.87 10.28 -1.87
N CYS A 65 -6.14 10.29 -1.47
CA CYS A 65 -7.26 10.36 -2.41
C CYS A 65 -7.28 11.71 -3.16
N GLN A 66 -6.94 12.80 -2.50
CA GLN A 66 -6.83 14.12 -3.12
C GLN A 66 -5.72 14.14 -4.17
N GLN A 67 -4.51 13.67 -3.80
CA GLN A 67 -3.41 13.58 -4.76
C GLN A 67 -3.74 12.62 -5.90
N TRP A 68 -4.45 11.52 -5.65
CA TRP A 68 -4.87 10.58 -6.68
C TRP A 68 -5.83 11.22 -7.69
N ILE A 69 -6.80 12.02 -7.24
CA ILE A 69 -7.69 12.81 -8.11
C ILE A 69 -6.88 13.75 -9.01
N ASP A 70 -5.93 14.47 -8.40
CA ASP A 70 -5.13 15.48 -9.10
C ASP A 70 -4.16 14.86 -10.11
N CYS A 71 -3.54 13.72 -9.77
CA CYS A 71 -2.60 13.02 -10.65
C CYS A 71 -3.27 12.20 -11.76
N ASN A 72 -4.53 11.80 -11.61
CA ASN A 72 -5.26 10.99 -12.59
C ASN A 72 -6.24 11.80 -13.44
N ASP A 73 -6.15 13.14 -13.41
CA ASP A 73 -7.00 14.02 -14.21
C ASP A 73 -8.50 13.73 -14.00
N TYR A 74 -8.90 13.32 -12.79
CA TYR A 74 -10.23 12.72 -12.53
C TYR A 74 -11.39 13.69 -12.85
N HIS A 75 -11.13 14.98 -12.68
CA HIS A 75 -12.07 16.07 -12.98
C HIS A 75 -11.82 16.73 -14.34
N GLN A 76 -10.93 16.20 -15.17
CA GLN A 76 -10.62 16.79 -16.47
C GLN A 76 -11.87 16.81 -17.37
N GLY A 77 -12.21 18.02 -17.85
CA GLY A 77 -13.39 18.25 -18.67
C GLY A 77 -14.70 18.41 -17.90
N TRP A 78 -14.69 18.33 -16.56
CA TRP A 78 -15.87 18.60 -15.75
C TRP A 78 -16.15 20.10 -15.66
N PRO A 79 -17.42 20.54 -15.70
CA PRO A 79 -17.80 21.90 -15.36
C PRO A 79 -17.36 22.27 -13.93
N GLU A 80 -17.00 23.53 -13.70
CA GLU A 80 -16.59 24.02 -12.36
C GLU A 80 -17.65 23.73 -11.27
N GLU A 81 -18.93 23.83 -11.62
CA GLU A 81 -20.04 23.53 -10.71
C GLU A 81 -20.02 22.06 -10.29
N ALA A 82 -19.74 21.14 -11.22
CA ALA A 82 -19.66 19.71 -10.91
C ALA A 82 -18.46 19.40 -10.00
N GLN A 83 -17.32 20.05 -10.21
CA GLN A 83 -16.15 19.92 -9.33
C GLN A 83 -16.45 20.45 -7.93
N ARG A 84 -17.14 21.60 -7.83
CA ARG A 84 -17.50 22.22 -6.55
C ARG A 84 -18.48 21.39 -5.72
N TYR A 85 -19.37 20.65 -6.37
CA TYR A 85 -20.35 19.78 -5.72
C TYR A 85 -19.93 18.31 -5.67
N PHE A 86 -18.69 17.98 -6.02
CA PHE A 86 -18.16 16.63 -5.89
C PHE A 86 -18.13 16.22 -4.41
N ASP A 87 -18.76 15.09 -4.11
CA ASP A 87 -18.86 14.55 -2.75
C ASP A 87 -17.58 13.78 -2.42
N PHE A 88 -16.54 14.53 -2.03
CA PHE A 88 -15.21 13.99 -1.75
C PHE A 88 -15.24 12.96 -0.60
N ASP A 89 -15.97 13.24 0.48
CA ASP A 89 -16.07 12.33 1.63
C ASP A 89 -16.65 10.96 1.22
N ARG A 90 -17.68 10.97 0.38
CA ARG A 90 -18.26 9.74 -0.17
C ARG A 90 -17.27 9.03 -1.09
N PHE A 91 -16.56 9.77 -1.93
CA PHE A 91 -15.52 9.20 -2.79
C PHE A 91 -14.44 8.50 -1.97
N VAL A 92 -13.85 9.15 -0.96
CA VAL A 92 -12.82 8.56 -0.09
C VAL A 92 -13.35 7.28 0.57
N ARG A 93 -14.59 7.31 1.06
CA ARG A 93 -15.23 6.13 1.66
C ARG A 93 -15.33 4.96 0.67
N ASP A 94 -15.73 5.22 -0.56
CA ASP A 94 -15.85 4.19 -1.59
C ASP A 94 -14.47 3.63 -1.97
N GLN A 95 -13.44 4.49 -2.02
CA GLN A 95 -12.07 4.11 -2.31
C GLN A 95 -11.47 3.16 -1.27
N ARG A 96 -11.90 3.17 0.00
CA ARG A 96 -11.40 2.24 1.04
C ARG A 96 -11.49 0.76 0.66
N ASN A 97 -12.32 0.39 -0.31
CA ASN A 97 -12.45 -0.99 -0.78
C ASN A 97 -11.41 -1.39 -1.84
N GLY A 98 -10.63 -0.45 -2.36
CA GLY A 98 -9.64 -0.67 -3.42
C GLY A 98 -8.18 -0.60 -2.95
N TRP A 99 -7.95 -0.26 -1.68
CA TRP A 99 -6.62 0.00 -1.15
C TRP A 99 -6.45 -0.66 0.22
N THR A 100 -5.27 -1.22 0.47
CA THR A 100 -4.79 -1.50 1.82
C THR A 100 -4.18 -0.22 2.37
N VAL A 101 -4.56 0.14 3.60
CA VAL A 101 -4.01 1.30 4.30
C VAL A 101 -3.48 0.82 5.64
N ALA A 102 -2.21 1.07 5.88
CA ALA A 102 -1.52 0.66 7.10
C ALA A 102 -0.90 1.87 7.79
N ASP A 103 -0.73 1.79 9.10
CA ASP A 103 -0.11 2.86 9.88
C ASP A 103 1.35 3.04 9.48
N ALA A 104 1.75 4.29 9.25
CA ALA A 104 3.14 4.70 9.08
C ALA A 104 3.65 5.41 10.34
N PRO A 105 4.98 5.61 10.51
CA PRO A 105 5.50 6.43 11.60
C PRO A 105 4.89 7.83 11.63
N GLU A 106 4.68 8.42 10.45
CA GLU A 106 4.05 9.74 10.28
C GLU A 106 2.93 9.64 9.22
N GLY A 107 1.77 9.10 9.61
CA GLY A 107 0.58 9.05 8.76
C GLY A 107 0.25 7.62 8.32
N VAL A 108 0.10 7.39 7.02
CA VAL A 108 -0.29 6.09 6.46
C VAL A 108 0.53 5.67 5.25
N PHE A 109 0.81 4.37 5.16
CA PHE A 109 1.24 3.73 3.92
C PHE A 109 0.02 3.23 3.14
N VAL A 110 0.04 3.44 1.82
CA VAL A 110 -1.04 3.02 0.92
C VAL A 110 -0.55 2.01 -0.09
N TYR A 111 -1.33 0.95 -0.29
CA TYR A 111 -1.05 -0.12 -1.25
C TYR A 111 -2.29 -0.43 -2.08
N SER A 112 -2.12 -0.69 -3.38
CA SER A 112 -3.20 -1.29 -4.18
C SER A 112 -3.48 -2.72 -3.74
N LEU A 113 -4.73 -3.16 -3.89
CA LEU A 113 -5.14 -4.56 -3.67
C LEU A 113 -4.63 -5.48 -4.79
#